data_AF-A0A834IJD9-F1
#
_entry.id   AF-A0A834IJD9-F1
#
_cell.length_a   1.000
_cell.length_b   1.000
_cell.length_c   1.000
_cell.angle_alpha   90.00
_cell.angle_beta   90.00
_cell.angle_gamma   90.00
#
_symmetry.space_group_name_H-M   'P 1'
#
loop_
_entity.id
_entity.type
_entity.pdbx_description
1 polymer ?
#
loop_
_entity_poly.entity_id
_entity_poly.type
_entity_poly.pdbx_seq_one_letter_code
_entity_poly.pdbx_strand_id
1 'polypeptide(L)'
;MIRGIHPQEQRFYIPRNGNFTCIKSGEIMEFKKVNDNYCDCDDGTDEPGTNACPDGIFYCTRISSNKKFPKMIPSSKVNDGICDCCDGSEEFNNNVIIKNFPRDSQKHSRHFLVPCPNLCE
;
A
#
# COMPACT_ATOMS: atom_id res chain seq x y z
N MET A 1 2.88 3.01 13.42
CA MET A 1 2.09 1.99 12.68
C MET A 1 2.69 1.93 11.29
N ILE A 2 3.02 0.75 10.80
CA ILE A 2 3.63 0.57 9.48
C ILE A 2 2.50 0.49 8.45
N ARG A 3 2.67 1.20 7.32
CA ARG A 3 1.66 1.30 6.26
C ARG A 3 1.55 -0.03 5.50
N GLY A 4 0.35 -0.34 5.02
CA GLY A 4 0.13 -1.41 4.06
C GLY A 4 0.08 -2.81 4.65
N ILE A 5 0.10 -2.95 5.98
CA ILE A 5 0.02 -4.26 6.65
C ILE A 5 -1.42 -4.59 7.03
N HIS A 6 -1.80 -5.86 6.85
CA HIS A 6 -3.03 -6.41 7.40
C HIS A 6 -3.11 -6.21 8.93
N PRO A 7 -4.26 -5.80 9.51
CA PRO A 7 -4.37 -5.53 10.95
C PRO A 7 -3.91 -6.69 11.86
N GLN A 8 -4.08 -7.95 11.44
CA GLN A 8 -3.67 -9.12 12.21
C GLN A 8 -2.16 -9.43 12.13
N GLU A 9 -1.45 -8.82 11.18
CA GLU A 9 -0.02 -9.05 10.93
C GLU A 9 0.87 -7.97 11.56
N GLN A 10 0.30 -6.86 12.05
CA GLN A 10 1.02 -5.74 12.69
C GLN A 10 2.04 -6.20 13.75
N ARG A 11 1.74 -7.29 14.48
CA ARG A 11 2.62 -7.87 15.50
C ARG A 11 3.97 -8.38 14.97
N PHE A 12 4.05 -8.74 13.69
CA PHE A 12 5.28 -9.24 13.06
C PHE A 12 6.26 -8.11 12.74
N TYR A 13 5.77 -6.87 12.65
CA TYR A 13 6.56 -5.68 12.31
C TYR A 13 6.96 -4.89 13.57
N ILE A 14 7.12 -5.58 14.69
CA ILE A 14 7.70 -5.02 15.92
C ILE A 14 9.18 -5.43 15.94
N PRO A 15 10.13 -4.49 15.88
CA PRO A 15 11.55 -4.82 15.80
C PRO A 15 12.02 -5.60 17.03
N ARG A 16 12.85 -6.62 16.79
CA ARG A 16 13.55 -7.36 17.86
C ARG A 16 15.02 -6.99 17.81
N ASN A 17 15.50 -6.27 18.83
CA ASN A 17 16.88 -5.74 18.88
C ASN A 17 17.25 -4.92 17.63
N GLY A 18 16.29 -4.16 17.08
CA GLY A 18 16.50 -3.37 15.86
C GLY A 18 16.38 -4.15 14.55
N ASN A 19 16.06 -5.46 14.61
CA ASN A 19 15.93 -6.31 13.42
C ASN A 19 14.48 -6.64 13.08
N PHE A 20 14.25 -6.92 11.81
CA PHE A 20 13.07 -7.54 11.23
C PHE A 20 13.41 -8.96 10.77
N THR A 21 12.42 -9.84 10.75
CA THR A 21 12.54 -11.19 10.19
C THR A 21 11.45 -11.35 9.14
N CYS A 22 11.84 -11.64 7.89
CA CYS A 22 10.91 -11.89 6.79
C CYS A 22 9.93 -12.99 7.21
N ILE A 23 8.63 -12.75 7.02
CA ILE A 23 7.58 -13.47 7.78
C ILE A 23 7.49 -14.94 7.39
N LYS A 24 7.72 -15.26 6.11
CA LYS A 24 7.63 -16.61 5.53
C LYS A 24 9.00 -17.14 5.14
N SER A 25 9.88 -16.31 4.59
CA SER A 25 11.20 -16.74 4.11
C SER A 25 12.29 -16.77 5.20
N GLY A 26 12.13 -15.97 6.26
CA GLY A 26 12.88 -16.09 7.51
C GLY A 26 14.24 -15.39 7.57
N GLU A 27 14.64 -14.67 6.53
CA GLU A 27 15.84 -13.84 6.52
C GLU A 27 15.74 -12.75 7.59
N ILE A 28 16.89 -12.36 8.15
CA ILE A 28 16.98 -11.35 9.20
C ILE A 28 17.70 -10.14 8.65
N MET A 29 17.12 -8.97 8.85
CA MET A 29 17.67 -7.69 8.39
C MET A 29 17.42 -6.58 9.41
N GLU A 30 18.08 -5.44 9.23
CA GLU A 30 17.79 -4.26 10.04
C GLU A 30 16.36 -3.77 9.78
N PHE A 31 15.62 -3.43 10.84
CA PHE A 31 14.22 -2.99 10.72
C PHE A 31 14.05 -1.73 9.86
N LYS A 32 15.10 -0.92 9.71
CA LYS A 32 15.09 0.28 8.85
C LYS A 32 14.86 -0.02 7.36
N LYS A 33 15.09 -1.28 6.96
CA LYS A 33 14.86 -1.76 5.59
C LYS A 33 13.39 -2.05 5.30
N VAL A 34 12.52 -2.09 6.33
CA VAL A 34 11.08 -2.22 6.10
C VAL A 34 10.54 -0.93 5.48
N ASN A 35 9.90 -1.05 4.31
CA ASN A 35 9.37 0.04 3.48
C ASN A 35 10.45 1.06 3.05
N ASP A 36 11.65 0.58 2.71
CA ASP A 36 12.74 1.43 2.23
C ASP A 36 12.76 1.61 0.70
N ASN A 37 11.79 1.01 -0.01
CA ASN A 37 11.67 0.93 -1.46
C ASN A 37 12.70 -0.01 -2.14
N TYR A 38 13.21 -0.99 -1.40
CA TYR A 38 14.01 -2.07 -1.94
C TYR A 38 13.43 -3.42 -1.49
N CYS A 39 13.35 -4.40 -2.39
CA CYS A 39 12.84 -5.73 -2.04
C CYS A 39 13.97 -6.62 -1.53
N ASP A 40 14.11 -6.70 -0.21
CA ASP A 40 15.11 -7.49 0.51
C ASP A 40 14.64 -8.91 0.86
N CYS A 41 13.35 -9.10 1.15
CA CYS A 41 12.81 -10.43 1.44
C CYS A 41 12.38 -11.15 0.16
N ASP A 42 12.72 -12.43 0.04
CA ASP A 42 12.23 -13.29 -1.06
C ASP A 42 10.70 -13.42 -1.06
N ASP A 43 10.06 -13.26 0.11
CA ASP A 43 8.60 -13.26 0.27
C ASP A 43 7.94 -11.87 0.18
N GLY A 44 8.76 -10.82 -0.03
CA GLY A 44 8.37 -9.41 -0.12
C GLY A 44 7.73 -8.80 1.12
N THR A 45 7.86 -9.45 2.29
CA THR A 45 7.21 -9.00 3.53
C THR A 45 7.89 -7.80 4.19
N ASP A 46 9.04 -7.36 3.68
CA ASP A 46 9.69 -6.12 4.07
C ASP A 46 9.04 -4.87 3.46
N GLU A 47 8.36 -4.99 2.32
CA GLU A 47 7.78 -3.85 1.59
C GLU A 47 6.24 -3.86 1.53
N PRO A 48 5.51 -3.98 2.67
CA PRO A 48 4.04 -3.97 2.65
C PRO A 48 3.43 -2.62 2.24
N GLY A 49 4.20 -1.53 2.36
CA GLY A 49 3.78 -0.14 2.21
C GLY A 49 4.35 0.57 0.99
N THR A 50 5.09 -0.13 0.12
CA THR A 50 5.68 0.42 -1.11
C THR A 50 5.35 -0.50 -2.31
N ASN A 51 5.86 -0.15 -3.49
CA ASN A 51 5.75 -0.94 -4.71
C ASN A 51 7.04 -1.69 -5.08
N ALA A 52 7.99 -1.84 -4.15
CA ALA A 52 9.32 -2.38 -4.47
C ALA A 52 9.35 -3.90 -4.71
N CYS A 53 8.47 -4.67 -4.08
CA CYS A 53 8.37 -6.11 -4.28
C CYS A 53 7.32 -6.46 -5.34
N PRO A 54 7.66 -7.19 -6.44
CA PRO A 54 6.74 -7.47 -7.55
C PRO A 54 5.45 -8.21 -7.17
N ASP A 55 5.55 -9.19 -6.26
CA ASP A 55 4.43 -9.99 -5.77
C ASP A 55 3.90 -9.49 -4.41
N GLY A 56 4.26 -8.26 -4.03
CA GLY A 56 3.86 -7.64 -2.78
C GLY A 56 2.35 -7.35 -2.73
N ILE A 57 1.82 -7.28 -1.50
CA ILE A 57 0.42 -6.95 -1.23
C ILE A 57 0.37 -5.76 -0.29
N PHE A 58 -0.39 -4.74 -0.67
CA PHE A 58 -0.69 -3.57 0.15
C PHE A 58 -2.10 -3.67 0.72
N TYR A 59 -2.24 -3.52 2.04
CA TYR A 59 -3.55 -3.45 2.70
C TYR A 59 -4.00 -2.00 2.89
N CYS A 60 -5.20 -1.71 2.37
CA CYS A 60 -5.83 -0.40 2.53
C CYS A 60 -6.06 -0.08 4.02
N THR A 61 -5.86 1.17 4.41
CA THR A 61 -5.94 1.58 5.82
C THR A 61 -7.39 1.52 6.34
N ARG A 62 -8.36 1.87 5.50
CA ARG A 62 -9.79 1.72 5.75
C ARG A 62 -10.42 0.78 4.74
N ILE A 63 -11.47 0.11 5.19
CA ILE A 63 -12.24 -0.85 4.39
C ILE A 63 -13.65 -0.29 4.21
N SER A 64 -14.12 -0.25 2.96
CA SER A 64 -15.53 0.02 2.66
C SER A 64 -16.35 -1.28 2.62
N SER A 65 -17.63 -1.19 2.91
CA SER A 65 -18.59 -2.27 2.64
C SER A 65 -18.91 -2.42 1.16
N ASN A 66 -18.64 -1.38 0.37
CA ASN A 66 -18.81 -1.38 -1.08
C ASN A 66 -17.81 -2.32 -1.73
N LYS A 67 -18.32 -3.42 -2.30
CA LYS A 67 -17.54 -4.47 -2.98
C LYS A 67 -16.64 -3.97 -4.11
N LYS A 68 -16.86 -2.75 -4.61
CA LYS A 68 -16.00 -2.13 -5.61
C LYS A 68 -14.60 -1.85 -5.06
N PHE A 69 -14.48 -1.47 -3.78
CA PHE A 69 -13.19 -1.14 -3.20
C PHE A 69 -12.55 -2.39 -2.62
N PRO A 70 -11.35 -2.76 -3.08
CA PRO A 70 -10.62 -3.88 -2.50
C PRO A 70 -10.16 -3.55 -1.08
N LYS A 71 -9.98 -4.59 -0.26
CA LYS A 71 -9.34 -4.47 1.06
C LYS A 71 -7.81 -4.47 0.96
N MET A 72 -7.31 -5.06 -0.13
CA MET A 72 -5.90 -5.22 -0.42
C MET A 72 -5.68 -5.15 -1.93
N ILE A 73 -4.54 -4.61 -2.33
CA ILE A 73 -4.16 -4.40 -3.74
C ILE A 73 -2.75 -4.97 -3.96
N PRO A 74 -2.41 -5.35 -5.20
CA PRO A 74 -1.01 -5.55 -5.58
C PRO A 74 -0.15 -4.33 -5.24
N SER A 75 1.07 -4.55 -4.73
CA SER A 75 2.04 -3.50 -4.42
C SER A 75 2.30 -2.56 -5.59
N SER A 76 2.20 -3.05 -6.83
CA SER A 76 2.38 -2.26 -8.05
C SER A 76 1.43 -1.06 -8.19
N LYS A 77 0.31 -1.05 -7.45
CA LYS A 77 -0.68 0.03 -7.42
C LYS A 77 -0.37 1.11 -6.37
N VAL A 78 0.68 0.92 -5.57
CA VAL A 78 1.09 1.90 -4.58
C VAL A 78 1.82 3.05 -5.29
N ASN A 79 1.31 4.26 -5.12
CA ASN A 79 1.83 5.49 -5.74
C ASN A 79 1.89 5.44 -7.28
N ASP A 80 0.91 4.80 -7.93
CA ASP A 80 0.77 4.77 -9.38
C ASP A 80 -0.06 5.96 -9.94
N GLY A 81 -0.62 6.77 -9.06
CA GLY A 81 -1.43 7.96 -9.38
C GLY A 81 -2.93 7.68 -9.53
N ILE A 82 -3.37 6.43 -9.34
CA ILE A 82 -4.75 5.98 -9.43
C ILE A 82 -5.24 5.58 -8.03
N CYS A 83 -6.44 6.01 -7.68
CA CYS A 83 -7.04 5.69 -6.39
C CYS A 83 -7.78 4.34 -6.48
N ASP A 84 -7.15 3.32 -5.92
CA ASP A 84 -7.63 1.95 -5.80
C ASP A 84 -8.25 1.65 -4.43
N CYS A 85 -7.67 2.14 -3.32
CA CYS A 85 -8.32 2.00 -2.01
C CYS A 85 -9.44 3.04 -1.87
N CYS A 86 -10.47 2.71 -1.08
CA CYS A 86 -11.55 3.65 -0.82
C CYS A 86 -11.09 4.92 -0.11
N ASP A 87 -10.00 4.87 0.66
CA ASP A 87 -9.45 6.00 1.40
C ASP A 87 -8.23 6.65 0.73
N GLY A 88 -7.75 6.08 -0.40
CA GLY A 88 -6.55 6.54 -1.08
C GLY A 88 -5.25 6.34 -0.30
N SER A 89 -5.20 5.41 0.66
CA SER A 89 -4.04 5.18 1.53
C SER A 89 -2.78 4.68 0.81
N GLU A 90 -2.93 4.12 -0.38
CA GLU A 90 -1.89 3.68 -1.32
C GLU A 90 -1.19 4.85 -2.02
N GLU A 91 -1.86 5.99 -2.20
CA GLU A 91 -1.35 7.18 -2.89
C GLU A 91 -0.79 8.23 -1.91
N PHE A 92 0.08 7.80 -1.00
CA PHE A 92 0.60 8.67 0.06
C PHE A 92 1.67 9.66 -0.42
N ASN A 93 2.32 9.38 -1.55
CA ASN A 93 3.42 10.20 -2.05
C ASN A 93 2.95 11.36 -2.95
N ASN A 94 1.67 11.45 -3.36
CA ASN A 94 1.04 12.57 -4.08
C ASN A 94 1.81 13.21 -5.27
N ASN A 95 2.94 12.64 -5.70
CA ASN A 95 3.91 13.27 -6.59
C ASN A 95 3.64 12.93 -8.07
N VAL A 96 2.66 12.06 -8.34
CA VAL A 96 2.28 11.66 -9.71
C VAL A 96 1.02 12.41 -10.12
N ILE A 97 1.13 13.70 -10.46
CA ILE A 97 0.02 14.42 -11.09
C ILE A 97 -0.12 13.94 -12.53
N ILE A 98 -0.97 12.92 -12.74
CA ILE A 98 -1.39 12.52 -14.08
C ILE A 98 -2.25 13.66 -14.66
N LYS A 99 -1.78 14.23 -15.78
CA LYS A 99 -2.28 15.48 -16.37
C LYS A 99 -3.80 15.49 -16.59
N ASN A 100 -4.46 16.55 -16.12
CA ASN A 100 -5.71 17.14 -16.60
C ASN A 100 -6.90 16.22 -16.95
N PHE A 101 -7.19 15.18 -16.16
CA PHE A 101 -8.48 14.49 -16.28
C PHE A 101 -9.52 15.12 -15.33
N PRO A 102 -10.59 15.77 -15.84
CA PRO A 102 -11.54 16.49 -15.00
C PRO A 102 -12.22 15.59 -13.97
N ARG A 103 -12.45 16.12 -12.77
CA ARG A 103 -13.12 15.39 -11.68
C ARG A 103 -14.50 14.87 -12.06
N ASP A 104 -15.24 15.61 -12.87
CA ASP A 104 -16.58 15.17 -13.28
C ASP A 104 -16.51 13.97 -14.24
N SER A 105 -15.49 13.91 -15.10
CA SER A 105 -15.20 12.72 -15.91
C SER A 105 -14.78 11.53 -15.04
N GLN A 106 -13.97 11.76 -14.01
CA GLN A 106 -13.59 10.75 -13.01
C GLN A 106 -14.79 10.21 -12.23
N LYS A 107 -15.74 11.06 -11.85
CA LYS A 107 -16.99 10.63 -11.19
C LYS A 107 -17.82 9.73 -12.11
N HIS A 108 -17.87 10.03 -13.40
CA HIS A 108 -18.63 9.25 -14.38
C HIS A 108 -18.01 7.87 -14.61
N SER A 109 -16.70 7.81 -14.83
CA SER A 109 -15.98 6.53 -14.94
C SER A 109 -15.81 5.82 -13.60
N ARG A 110 -15.98 6.55 -12.49
CA ARG A 110 -15.67 6.15 -11.12
C ARG A 110 -14.23 5.66 -10.94
N HIS A 111 -13.29 6.20 -11.72
CA HIS A 111 -11.85 5.98 -11.56
C HIS A 111 -11.25 7.32 -11.18
N PHE A 112 -10.66 7.39 -9.99
CA PHE A 112 -10.13 8.63 -9.44
C PHE A 112 -8.62 8.64 -9.59
N LEU A 113 -8.10 9.81 -9.94
CA LEU A 113 -6.67 10.08 -9.89
C LEU A 113 -6.37 10.89 -8.62
N VAL A 114 -5.10 10.91 -8.23
CA VAL A 114 -4.63 11.73 -7.11
C VAL A 114 -5.00 13.22 -7.30
N PRO A 115 -5.30 13.96 -6.21
CA PRO A 115 -5.37 13.49 -4.82
C PRO A 115 -6.61 12.60 -4.58
N CYS A 116 -6.51 11.53 -3.80
CA CYS A 116 -7.63 10.60 -3.68
C CYS A 116 -8.79 11.14 -2.84
N PRO A 117 -10.05 11.02 -3.30
CA PRO A 117 -11.21 11.26 -2.44
C PRO A 117 -11.37 10.09 -1.45
N ASN A 118 -11.92 10.38 -0.26
CA ASN A 118 -12.36 9.34 0.65
C ASN A 118 -13.78 8.89 0.27
N LEU A 119 -13.92 7.63 -0.12
CA LEU A 119 -15.12 6.98 -0.60
C LEU A 119 -15.46 5.74 0.24
N CYS A 120 -14.95 5.66 1.48
CA CYS A 120 -15.18 4.50 2.35
C CYS A 120 -16.56 4.47 3.02
N GLU A 121 -17.46 5.37 2.65
CA GLU A 121 -18.86 5.38 3.11
C GLU A 121 -19.63 4.11 2.72
#